data_AF-A0AAQ3N9N5-F1
#
_entry.id   AF-A0AAQ3N9N5-F1
#
_cell.length_a   1.000
_cell.length_b   1.000
_cell.length_c   1.000
_cell.angle_alpha   90.00
_cell.angle_beta   90.00
_cell.angle_gamma   90.00
#
_symmetry.space_group_name_H-M   'P 1'
#
loop_
_entity.id
_entity.type
_entity.pdbx_description
1 polymer ?
#
loop_
_entity_poly.entity_id
_entity_poly.type
_entity_poly.pdbx_seq_one_letter_code
_entity_poly.pdbx_strand_id
1 'polypeptide(L)'
;MATISLRHNPQVNNTNQQREIITEEIQGLIRVQRDGRVERPPIVPTVSCTVSSSSSSSSAKDVIINKETNLWARVYVPSMSYHTKSLPLLVYFHGGGFCIGSAAWSCYHEFLTNLASKANCVILSVDYHLAPENRLPVAYDDGFNALAWVKREAMNISGAQKWWLTHCDMSSVFLAGDSAGANIAYNVATRMGSSSSSSSNTTTPLSLKGVILIQPFFGGEERTSSEKHFLQPPNSALTLSVSDTYWRLALPLGATRDHP
;
A
#
# COMPACT_ATOMS: atom_id res chain seq x y z
N MET A 1 48.28 -22.75 42.75
CA MET A 1 46.86 -22.89 43.15
C MET A 1 46.07 -21.85 42.38
N ALA A 2 45.05 -22.11 41.57
CA ALA A 2 44.33 -23.33 41.21
C ALA A 2 43.79 -23.17 39.78
N THR A 3 43.78 -24.27 39.03
CA THR A 3 43.16 -24.45 37.71
C THR A 3 41.66 -24.69 37.88
N ILE A 4 40.78 -23.99 37.17
CA ILE A 4 39.45 -24.54 36.81
C ILE A 4 39.10 -24.17 35.37
N SER A 5 38.94 -25.24 34.60
CA SER A 5 38.51 -25.36 33.21
C SER A 5 37.01 -25.06 33.07
N LEU A 6 36.63 -24.22 32.11
CA LEU A 6 35.24 -24.12 31.66
C LEU A 6 34.97 -25.24 30.65
N ARG A 7 34.34 -26.29 31.17
CA ARG A 7 33.93 -27.48 30.42
C ARG A 7 32.99 -27.11 29.28
N HIS A 8 33.34 -27.64 28.12
CA HIS A 8 32.44 -27.87 27.00
C HIS A 8 31.22 -28.67 27.48
N ASN A 9 30.02 -28.13 27.28
CA ASN A 9 28.77 -28.84 27.56
C ASN A 9 27.97 -28.90 26.25
N PRO A 10 28.05 -29.98 25.45
CA PRO A 10 27.20 -30.15 24.29
C PRO A 10 25.85 -30.65 24.79
N GLN A 11 24.96 -29.73 25.18
CA GLN A 11 23.54 -30.04 25.30
C GLN A 11 22.96 -30.01 23.89
N VAL A 12 22.99 -31.19 23.27
CA VAL A 12 22.19 -31.55 22.11
C VAL A 12 20.72 -31.45 22.51
N ASN A 13 20.11 -30.27 22.31
CA ASN A 13 18.67 -30.19 22.16
C ASN A 13 18.36 -30.48 20.69
N ASN A 14 18.26 -31.77 20.39
CA ASN A 14 17.57 -32.30 19.21
C ASN A 14 16.06 -32.04 19.39
N THR A 15 15.63 -30.80 19.19
CA THR A 15 14.28 -30.53 18.70
C THR A 15 14.41 -30.22 17.22
N ASN A 16 13.62 -30.90 16.40
CA ASN A 16 13.58 -30.77 14.95
C ASN A 16 13.48 -29.29 14.50
N GLN A 17 14.61 -28.60 14.37
CA GLN A 17 14.71 -27.47 13.48
C GLN A 17 14.71 -28.08 12.08
N GLN A 18 13.52 -28.26 11.50
CA GLN A 18 13.40 -28.23 10.05
C GLN A 18 14.18 -26.99 9.62
N ARG A 19 15.31 -27.16 8.91
CA ARG A 19 16.05 -26.03 8.35
C ARG A 19 15.03 -25.19 7.60
N GLU A 20 14.76 -23.98 8.10
CA GLU A 20 13.89 -23.02 7.43
C GLU A 20 14.55 -22.71 6.09
N ILE A 21 14.05 -23.30 5.02
CA ILE A 21 14.60 -23.09 3.69
C ILE A 21 13.87 -21.93 3.07
N ILE A 22 14.57 -20.79 3.05
CA ILE A 22 14.15 -19.56 2.38
C ILE A 22 14.17 -19.83 0.86
N THR A 23 13.02 -19.59 0.21
CA THR A 23 12.86 -19.73 -1.23
C THR A 23 12.97 -18.40 -1.96
N GLU A 24 12.52 -17.31 -1.33
CA GLU A 24 12.64 -15.95 -1.86
C GLU A 24 12.99 -14.99 -0.72
N GLU A 25 13.82 -13.99 -1.02
CA GLU A 25 14.21 -12.94 -0.08
C GLU A 25 14.39 -11.61 -0.81
N ILE A 26 13.91 -10.55 -0.17
CA ILE A 26 14.33 -9.19 -0.48
C ILE A 26 15.03 -8.67 0.77
N GLN A 27 16.34 -8.48 0.65
CA GLN A 27 17.30 -8.27 1.74
C GLN A 27 16.71 -7.50 2.93
N GLY A 28 16.38 -8.23 4.00
CA GLY A 28 15.83 -7.68 5.25
C GLY A 28 14.36 -7.24 5.23
N LEU A 29 13.73 -7.09 4.06
CA LEU A 29 12.36 -6.58 3.90
C LEU A 29 11.29 -7.68 3.89
N ILE A 30 11.56 -8.80 3.24
CA ILE A 30 10.67 -9.97 3.22
C ILE A 30 11.49 -11.25 3.08
N ARG A 31 11.11 -12.30 3.80
CA ARG A 31 11.61 -13.67 3.62
C ARG A 31 10.43 -14.60 3.43
N VAL A 32 10.50 -15.45 2.41
CA VAL A 32 9.49 -16.46 2.12
C VAL A 32 10.11 -17.82 2.29
N GLN A 33 9.49 -18.66 3.10
CA GLN A 33 9.93 -20.03 3.37
C GLN A 33 9.27 -21.01 2.40
N ARG A 34 9.87 -22.20 2.24
CA ARG A 34 9.35 -23.24 1.33
C ARG A 34 7.92 -23.70 1.64
N ASP A 35 7.52 -23.68 2.91
CA ASP A 35 6.17 -24.03 3.35
C ASP A 35 5.13 -22.92 3.10
N GLY A 36 5.55 -21.79 2.52
CA GLY A 36 4.70 -20.64 2.23
C GLY A 36 4.66 -19.59 3.34
N ARG A 37 5.33 -19.82 4.48
CA ARG A 37 5.39 -18.83 5.56
C ARG A 37 6.15 -17.59 5.10
N VAL A 38 5.58 -16.41 5.37
CA VAL A 38 6.15 -15.11 5.05
C VAL A 38 6.54 -14.37 6.33
N GLU A 39 7.77 -13.87 6.38
CA GLU A 39 8.25 -12.99 7.44
C GLU A 39 8.55 -11.62 6.86
N ARG A 40 8.05 -10.56 7.52
CA ARG A 40 8.36 -9.16 7.20
C ARG A 40 8.97 -8.50 8.43
N PRO A 41 10.30 -8.32 8.48
CA PRO A 41 10.93 -7.62 9.59
C PRO A 41 10.41 -6.17 9.70
N PRO A 42 10.19 -5.65 10.93
CA PRO A 42 9.63 -4.31 11.13
C PRO A 42 10.70 -3.23 10.92
N ILE A 43 11.12 -3.02 9.66
CA ILE A 43 12.13 -2.03 9.30
C ILE A 43 11.58 -0.60 9.40
N VAL A 44 10.31 -0.41 9.04
CA VAL A 44 9.63 0.87 9.14
C VAL A 44 8.62 0.78 10.30
N PRO A 45 8.69 1.68 11.29
CA PRO A 45 7.76 1.65 12.41
C PRO A 45 6.34 2.01 11.94
N THR A 46 5.36 1.30 12.48
CA THR A 46 3.95 1.69 12.37
C THR A 46 3.62 2.70 13.47
N VAL A 47 2.72 3.63 13.17
CA VAL A 47 2.27 4.66 14.11
C VAL A 47 0.76 4.65 14.26
N SER A 48 0.27 5.00 15.46
CA SER A 48 -1.14 5.29 15.68
C SER A 48 -1.58 6.47 14.80
N CYS A 49 -2.83 6.45 14.34
CA CYS A 49 -3.42 7.56 13.59
C CYS A 49 -3.48 8.87 14.40
N THR A 50 -3.36 8.81 15.72
CA THR A 50 -3.40 9.96 16.63
C THR A 50 -2.03 10.59 16.92
N VAL A 51 -0.94 10.03 16.42
CA VAL A 51 0.40 10.60 16.62
C VAL A 51 0.43 11.98 15.95
N SER A 52 0.65 13.04 16.74
CA SER A 52 0.78 14.38 16.18
C SER A 52 2.13 14.52 15.49
N SER A 53 2.16 14.90 14.22
CA SER A 53 3.39 15.45 13.67
C SER A 53 3.60 16.83 14.29
N SER A 54 4.85 17.19 14.57
CA SER A 54 5.23 18.47 15.18
C SER A 54 4.82 19.71 14.37
N SER A 55 4.20 19.52 13.20
CA SER A 55 3.73 20.55 12.27
C SER A 55 2.27 20.35 11.79
N SER A 56 1.54 19.31 12.25
CA SER A 56 0.28 18.90 11.62
C SER A 56 -0.94 19.71 12.06
N SER A 57 -1.47 20.49 11.12
CA SER A 57 -2.85 20.97 11.10
C SER A 57 -3.76 19.94 10.40
N SER A 58 -3.73 18.66 10.77
CA SER A 58 -4.59 17.63 10.17
C SER A 58 -4.92 16.54 11.19
N SER A 59 -6.15 16.03 11.17
CA SER A 59 -6.57 14.88 11.98
C SER A 59 -6.55 13.61 11.15
N ALA A 60 -6.14 12.48 11.74
CA ALA A 60 -6.21 11.18 11.08
C ALA A 60 -6.96 10.13 11.91
N LYS A 61 -7.60 9.18 11.23
CA LYS A 61 -8.33 8.07 11.85
C LYS A 61 -8.41 6.85 10.94
N ASP A 62 -8.32 5.67 11.53
CA ASP A 62 -8.45 4.40 10.82
C ASP A 62 -9.92 4.00 10.65
N VAL A 63 -10.27 3.48 9.47
CA VAL A 63 -11.61 3.05 9.09
C VAL A 63 -11.56 1.66 8.47
N ILE A 64 -12.50 0.80 8.83
CA ILE A 64 -12.62 -0.53 8.23
C ILE A 64 -13.49 -0.45 6.97
N ILE A 65 -12.92 -0.86 5.83
CA ILE A 65 -13.59 -0.92 4.53
C ILE A 65 -14.38 -2.23 4.41
N ASN A 66 -13.74 -3.36 4.76
CA ASN A 66 -14.37 -4.67 4.79
C ASN A 66 -13.84 -5.47 5.99
N LYS A 67 -14.75 -5.90 6.87
CA LYS A 67 -14.40 -6.67 8.08
C LYS A 67 -14.00 -8.11 7.76
N GLU A 68 -14.60 -8.73 6.75
CA GLU A 68 -14.37 -10.14 6.41
C GLU A 68 -12.98 -10.35 5.82
N THR A 69 -12.56 -9.42 4.97
CA THR A 69 -11.21 -9.43 4.39
C THR A 69 -10.22 -8.62 5.22
N ASN A 70 -10.63 -7.98 6.32
CA ASN A 70 -9.79 -7.06 7.08
C ASN A 70 -9.16 -5.92 6.23
N LEU A 71 -9.83 -5.52 5.15
CA LEU A 71 -9.43 -4.35 4.36
C LEU A 71 -9.78 -3.07 5.12
N TRP A 72 -8.81 -2.19 5.30
CA TRP A 72 -8.96 -0.94 6.03
C TRP A 72 -8.19 0.21 5.37
N ALA A 73 -8.42 1.42 5.85
CA ALA A 73 -7.72 2.60 5.38
C ALA A 73 -7.51 3.61 6.51
N ARG A 74 -6.52 4.49 6.34
CA ARG A 74 -6.32 5.66 7.19
C ARG A 74 -6.82 6.91 6.47
N VAL A 75 -7.74 7.62 7.11
CA VAL A 75 -8.29 8.89 6.59
C VAL A 75 -7.53 10.05 7.21
N TYR A 76 -7.13 11.03 6.39
CA TYR A 76 -6.53 12.30 6.81
C TYR A 76 -7.44 13.45 6.41
N VAL A 77 -7.83 14.27 7.38
CA VAL A 77 -8.65 15.47 7.18
C VAL A 77 -7.83 16.69 7.58
N PRO A 78 -7.51 17.61 6.66
CA PRO A 78 -6.78 18.82 7.01
C PRO A 78 -7.65 19.78 7.82
N SER A 79 -7.03 20.50 8.76
CA SER A 79 -7.66 21.56 9.52
C SER A 79 -8.11 22.66 8.56
N MET A 80 -9.42 22.82 8.45
CA MET A 80 -10.04 23.83 7.59
C MET A 80 -9.78 25.25 8.12
N SER A 81 -9.30 26.14 7.26
CA SER A 81 -9.44 27.57 7.47
C SER A 81 -10.84 27.99 7.03
N TYR A 82 -11.77 28.13 7.99
CA TYR A 82 -13.07 28.83 8.01
C TYR A 82 -13.85 29.16 6.70
N HIS A 83 -13.69 28.42 5.61
CA HIS A 83 -14.34 28.67 4.33
C HIS A 83 -14.94 27.37 3.79
N THR A 84 -16.19 27.13 4.20
CA THR A 84 -17.36 26.46 3.59
C THR A 84 -17.28 25.64 2.27
N LYS A 85 -16.12 25.23 1.76
CA LYS A 85 -16.00 24.40 0.55
C LYS A 85 -15.61 22.97 0.91
N SER A 86 -16.32 22.02 0.32
CA SER A 86 -15.92 20.62 0.25
C SER A 86 -14.60 20.49 -0.52
N LEU A 87 -13.72 19.60 -0.07
CA LEU A 87 -12.38 19.38 -0.60
C LEU A 87 -12.34 18.20 -1.56
N PRO A 88 -11.39 18.16 -2.52
CA PRO A 88 -11.12 16.95 -3.28
C PRO A 88 -10.81 15.75 -2.37
N LEU A 89 -11.25 14.57 -2.79
CA LEU A 89 -10.87 13.31 -2.18
C LEU A 89 -9.71 12.68 -2.96
N LEU A 90 -8.60 12.42 -2.27
CA LEU A 90 -7.47 11.66 -2.81
C LEU A 90 -7.48 10.25 -2.21
N VAL A 91 -7.66 9.22 -3.04
CA VAL A 91 -7.45 7.84 -2.61
C VAL A 91 -6.02 7.45 -2.92
N TYR A 92 -5.26 7.12 -1.87
CA TYR A 92 -3.82 6.88 -1.95
C TYR A 92 -3.49 5.40 -1.72
N PHE A 93 -2.58 4.87 -2.51
CA PHE A 93 -2.02 3.52 -2.37
C PHE A 93 -0.52 3.63 -2.11
N HIS A 94 -0.04 3.02 -1.03
CA HIS A 94 1.37 3.06 -0.68
C HIS A 94 2.23 2.18 -1.61
N GLY A 95 3.53 2.47 -1.68
CA GLY A 95 4.52 1.64 -2.35
C GLY A 95 4.96 0.41 -1.54
N GLY A 96 5.99 -0.28 -2.03
CA GLY A 96 6.54 -1.50 -1.41
C GLY A 96 6.47 -2.76 -2.29
N GLY A 97 6.47 -2.59 -3.61
CA GLY A 97 6.53 -3.71 -4.56
C GLY A 97 5.40 -4.74 -4.40
N PHE A 98 4.22 -4.28 -3.96
CA PHE A 98 3.04 -5.09 -3.58
C PHE A 98 3.24 -6.03 -2.39
N CYS A 99 4.47 -6.17 -1.88
CA CYS A 99 4.82 -7.21 -0.93
C CYS A 99 5.08 -6.68 0.49
N ILE A 100 5.35 -5.38 0.64
CA ILE A 100 5.58 -4.71 1.92
C ILE A 100 4.85 -3.36 1.92
N GLY A 101 4.85 -2.69 3.07
CA GLY A 101 4.19 -1.40 3.24
C GLY A 101 3.00 -1.48 4.19
N SER A 102 2.53 -0.32 4.61
CA SER A 102 1.24 -0.16 5.29
C SER A 102 0.85 1.32 5.27
N ALA A 103 -0.45 1.60 5.25
CA ALA A 103 -1.01 2.92 5.51
C ALA A 103 -0.62 3.46 6.91
N ALA A 104 -0.22 2.59 7.84
CA ALA A 104 0.25 2.96 9.17
C ALA A 104 1.76 3.20 9.28
N TRP A 105 2.56 2.99 8.24
CA TRP A 105 4.01 3.29 8.30
C TRP A 105 4.26 4.76 8.56
N SER A 106 5.20 5.06 9.46
CA SER A 106 5.51 6.42 9.90
C SER A 106 5.81 7.37 8.75
N CYS A 107 6.57 6.91 7.76
CA CYS A 107 6.94 7.71 6.58
C CYS A 107 5.72 8.09 5.74
N TYR A 108 4.79 7.16 5.48
CA TYR A 108 3.54 7.46 4.78
C TYR A 108 2.62 8.33 5.65
N HIS A 109 2.58 8.10 6.96
CA HIS A 109 1.80 8.93 7.86
C HIS A 109 2.28 10.39 7.86
N GLU A 110 3.57 10.63 7.96
CA GLU A 110 4.16 11.97 7.88
C GLU A 110 3.92 12.60 6.50
N PHE A 111 4.20 11.86 5.43
CA PHE A 111 4.02 12.33 4.06
C PHE A 111 2.57 12.73 3.78
N LEU A 112 1.60 11.86 4.09
CA LEU A 112 0.19 12.09 3.79
C LEU A 112 -0.45 13.14 4.69
N THR A 113 0.00 13.25 5.94
CA THR A 113 -0.42 14.35 6.83
C THR A 113 0.00 15.71 6.24
N ASN A 114 1.25 15.81 5.79
CA ASN A 114 1.75 17.02 5.16
C ASN A 114 1.07 17.29 3.80
N LEU A 115 0.83 16.24 3.01
CA LEU A 115 0.16 16.34 1.71
C LEU A 115 -1.28 16.83 1.86
N ALA A 116 -2.06 16.26 2.79
CA ALA A 116 -3.45 16.66 3.04
C ALA A 116 -3.55 18.16 3.36
N SER A 117 -2.66 18.65 4.24
CA SER A 117 -2.59 20.07 4.62
C SER A 117 -2.16 20.97 3.44
N LYS A 118 -1.07 20.63 2.76
CA LYS A 118 -0.51 21.47 1.67
C LYS A 118 -1.39 21.49 0.42
N ALA A 119 -2.02 20.37 0.08
CA ALA A 119 -2.87 20.24 -1.10
C ALA A 119 -4.35 20.58 -0.82
N ASN A 120 -4.72 20.83 0.45
CA ASN A 120 -6.11 21.04 0.89
C ASN A 120 -7.05 19.94 0.36
N CYS A 121 -6.72 18.69 0.63
CA CYS A 121 -7.53 17.54 0.24
C CYS A 121 -7.75 16.60 1.41
N VAL A 122 -8.88 15.88 1.38
CA VAL A 122 -9.07 14.72 2.26
C VAL A 122 -8.38 13.52 1.61
N ILE A 123 -7.63 12.75 2.39
CA ILE A 123 -6.91 11.58 1.88
C ILE A 123 -7.47 10.30 2.50
N LEU A 124 -7.78 9.30 1.68
CA LEU A 124 -8.05 7.93 2.10
C LEU A 124 -6.87 7.04 1.68
N SER A 125 -5.99 6.71 2.62
CA SER A 125 -4.83 5.84 2.39
C SER A 125 -5.20 4.38 2.60
N VAL A 126 -5.26 3.59 1.54
CA VAL A 126 -5.73 2.20 1.58
C VAL A 126 -4.60 1.27 2.02
N ASP A 127 -4.85 0.45 3.03
CA ASP A 127 -3.97 -0.63 3.48
C ASP A 127 -4.35 -1.92 2.75
N TYR A 128 -3.91 -2.01 1.49
CA TYR A 128 -4.28 -3.10 0.60
C TYR A 128 -3.54 -4.40 0.95
N HIS A 129 -4.09 -5.55 0.55
CA HIS A 129 -3.49 -6.84 0.83
C HIS A 129 -2.15 -7.04 0.12
N LEU A 130 -1.18 -7.59 0.85
CA LEU A 130 0.16 -7.81 0.36
C LEU A 130 0.33 -9.20 -0.25
N ALA A 131 1.18 -9.25 -1.27
CA ALA A 131 1.75 -10.47 -1.82
C ALA A 131 2.95 -10.95 -0.97
N PRO A 132 3.31 -12.25 -1.02
CA PRO A 132 2.76 -13.32 -1.88
C PRO A 132 1.50 -14.02 -1.35
N GLU A 133 1.03 -13.71 -0.13
CA GLU A 133 -0.19 -14.30 0.43
C GLU A 133 -1.42 -13.95 -0.42
N ASN A 134 -1.44 -12.72 -0.93
CA ASN A 134 -2.49 -12.19 -1.79
C ASN A 134 -1.85 -11.62 -3.07
N ARG A 135 -1.50 -12.51 -4.00
CA ARG A 135 -0.96 -12.14 -5.31
C ARG A 135 -1.93 -11.26 -6.10
N LEU A 136 -1.42 -10.50 -7.06
CA LEU A 136 -2.24 -9.76 -8.01
C LEU A 136 -3.25 -10.72 -8.68
N PRO A 137 -4.51 -10.31 -8.88
CA PRO A 137 -5.01 -8.93 -8.87
C PRO A 137 -5.58 -8.43 -7.53
N VAL A 138 -5.38 -9.11 -6.38
CA VAL A 138 -6.08 -8.77 -5.13
C VAL A 138 -5.90 -7.31 -4.71
N ALA A 139 -4.69 -6.75 -4.82
CA ALA A 139 -4.46 -5.34 -4.50
C ALA A 139 -5.24 -4.36 -5.41
N TYR A 140 -5.52 -4.74 -6.66
CA TYR A 140 -6.38 -3.97 -7.57
C TYR A 140 -7.85 -4.08 -7.17
N ASP A 141 -8.29 -5.26 -6.76
CA ASP A 141 -9.65 -5.48 -6.25
C ASP A 141 -9.87 -4.70 -4.95
N ASP A 142 -8.90 -4.65 -4.04
CA ASP A 142 -8.95 -3.83 -2.82
C ASP A 142 -9.13 -2.34 -3.14
N GLY A 143 -8.40 -1.82 -4.14
CA GLY A 143 -8.57 -0.43 -4.57
C GLY A 143 -9.96 -0.16 -5.16
N PHE A 144 -10.51 -1.10 -5.93
CA PHE A 144 -11.88 -1.00 -6.42
C PHE A 144 -12.92 -1.08 -5.29
N ASN A 145 -12.72 -2.00 -4.34
CA ASN A 145 -13.55 -2.18 -3.16
C ASN A 145 -13.54 -0.94 -2.25
N ALA A 146 -12.39 -0.28 -2.11
CA ALA A 146 -12.27 0.98 -1.39
C ALA A 146 -13.16 2.06 -2.03
N LEU A 147 -13.11 2.23 -3.35
CA LEU A 147 -13.95 3.21 -4.05
C LEU A 147 -15.45 2.86 -3.97
N ALA A 148 -15.81 1.59 -4.11
CA ALA A 148 -17.18 1.13 -3.93
C ALA A 148 -17.69 1.37 -2.49
N TRP A 149 -16.83 1.19 -1.50
CA TRP A 149 -17.11 1.51 -0.10
C TRP A 149 -17.34 3.02 0.09
N VAL A 150 -16.45 3.88 -0.43
CA VAL A 150 -16.66 5.34 -0.37
C VAL A 150 -17.99 5.73 -1.02
N LYS A 151 -18.32 5.17 -2.19
CA LYS A 151 -19.59 5.45 -2.88
C LYS A 151 -20.78 5.17 -1.98
N ARG A 152 -20.78 3.99 -1.34
CA ARG A 152 -21.85 3.54 -0.44
C ARG A 152 -21.96 4.42 0.80
N GLU A 153 -20.83 4.74 1.44
CA GLU A 153 -20.84 5.58 2.64
C GLU A 153 -21.25 7.03 2.31
N ALA A 154 -20.88 7.57 1.15
CA ALA A 154 -21.30 8.90 0.69
C ALA A 154 -22.82 8.99 0.46
N MET A 155 -23.46 7.89 0.06
CA MET A 155 -24.92 7.81 -0.08
C MET A 155 -25.63 7.66 1.28
N ASN A 156 -24.92 7.25 2.33
CA ASN A 156 -25.48 7.07 3.66
C ASN A 156 -25.40 8.37 4.49
N ILE A 157 -26.37 9.25 4.30
CA ILE A 157 -26.47 10.58 4.94
C ILE A 157 -26.70 10.49 6.46
N SER A 158 -26.69 9.31 7.09
CA SER A 158 -26.70 9.15 8.56
C SER A 158 -25.56 8.26 9.08
N GLY A 159 -24.61 7.90 8.22
CA GLY A 159 -23.55 6.94 8.51
C GLY A 159 -22.45 7.42 9.46
N ALA A 160 -21.74 6.46 10.04
CA ALA A 160 -20.62 6.69 10.96
C ALA A 160 -19.44 7.44 10.32
N GLN A 161 -19.35 7.45 8.99
CA GLN A 161 -18.26 8.06 8.22
C GLN A 161 -18.46 9.55 7.92
N LYS A 162 -19.56 10.16 8.39
CA LYS A 162 -19.82 11.60 8.21
C LYS A 162 -18.67 12.51 8.58
N TRP A 163 -17.94 12.17 9.65
CA TRP A 163 -16.90 13.03 10.22
C TRP A 163 -15.83 13.47 9.22
N TRP A 164 -15.62 12.72 8.12
CA TRP A 164 -14.73 13.11 7.03
C TRP A 164 -15.46 13.29 5.69
N LEU A 165 -16.50 12.49 5.43
CA LEU A 165 -17.25 12.56 4.17
C LEU A 165 -17.94 13.91 3.96
N THR A 166 -18.38 14.59 5.02
CA THR A 166 -18.99 15.93 4.90
C THR A 166 -17.99 17.00 4.43
N HIS A 167 -16.69 16.71 4.50
CA HIS A 167 -15.63 17.57 4.01
C HIS A 167 -15.22 17.24 2.58
N CYS A 168 -15.79 16.21 1.94
CA CYS A 168 -15.36 15.71 0.64
C CYS A 168 -16.30 16.17 -0.49
N ASP A 169 -15.74 16.67 -1.58
CA ASP A 169 -16.39 16.86 -2.87
C ASP A 169 -16.24 15.57 -3.67
N MET A 170 -17.30 14.75 -3.67
CA MET A 170 -17.30 13.49 -4.41
C MET A 170 -17.28 13.71 -5.93
N SER A 171 -17.58 14.91 -6.42
CA SER A 171 -17.40 15.26 -7.83
C SER A 171 -15.92 15.50 -8.20
N SER A 172 -15.01 15.51 -7.23
CA SER A 172 -13.59 15.79 -7.41
C SER A 172 -12.71 14.73 -6.72
N VAL A 173 -12.72 13.51 -7.26
CA VAL A 173 -11.93 12.37 -6.75
C VAL A 173 -10.66 12.18 -7.57
N PHE A 174 -9.55 11.88 -6.91
CA PHE A 174 -8.27 11.55 -7.54
C PHE A 174 -7.75 10.22 -6.98
N LEU A 175 -7.08 9.43 -7.82
CA LEU A 175 -6.29 8.28 -7.37
C LEU A 175 -4.82 8.65 -7.37
N ALA A 176 -4.06 8.17 -6.39
CA ALA A 176 -2.63 8.37 -6.34
C ALA A 176 -1.92 7.20 -5.68
N GLY A 177 -0.62 7.12 -5.93
CA GLY A 177 0.27 6.25 -5.18
C GLY A 177 1.70 6.43 -5.63
N ASP A 178 2.60 5.75 -4.93
CA ASP A 178 4.02 5.67 -5.27
C ASP A 178 4.44 4.23 -5.59
N SER A 179 5.38 4.04 -6.51
CA SER A 179 5.91 2.72 -6.84
C SER A 179 4.80 1.72 -7.18
N ALA A 180 4.68 0.61 -6.45
CA ALA A 180 3.60 -0.37 -6.60
C ALA A 180 2.21 0.24 -6.38
N GLY A 181 2.05 1.18 -5.44
CA GLY A 181 0.79 1.89 -5.21
C GLY A 181 0.35 2.72 -6.42
N ALA A 182 1.29 3.33 -7.15
CA ALA A 182 0.97 4.01 -8.40
C ALA A 182 0.51 3.02 -9.49
N ASN A 183 1.10 1.82 -9.54
CA ASN A 183 0.62 0.76 -10.43
C ASN A 183 -0.82 0.34 -10.07
N ILE A 184 -1.16 0.21 -8.78
CA ILE A 184 -2.53 -0.02 -8.31
C ILE A 184 -3.44 1.12 -8.76
N ALA A 185 -3.07 2.37 -8.52
CA ALA A 185 -3.85 3.55 -8.90
C ALA A 185 -4.16 3.57 -10.41
N TYR A 186 -3.16 3.26 -11.25
CA TYR A 186 -3.31 3.17 -12.70
C TYR A 186 -4.31 2.09 -13.12
N ASN A 187 -4.18 0.87 -12.59
CA ASN A 187 -5.04 -0.25 -12.95
C ASN A 187 -6.48 -0.06 -12.47
N VAL A 188 -6.68 0.50 -11.27
CA VAL A 188 -8.01 0.84 -10.74
C VAL A 188 -8.68 1.91 -11.61
N ALA A 189 -7.95 2.96 -12.00
CA ALA A 189 -8.48 4.00 -12.90
C ALA A 189 -8.88 3.43 -14.27
N THR A 190 -8.03 2.58 -14.84
CA THR A 190 -8.29 1.94 -16.14
C THR A 190 -9.55 1.07 -16.08
N ARG A 191 -9.72 0.27 -15.04
CA ARG A 191 -10.92 -0.55 -14.82
C ARG A 191 -12.19 0.28 -14.69
N MET A 192 -12.12 1.44 -14.03
CA MET A 192 -13.24 2.38 -13.94
C MET A 192 -13.61 3.01 -15.28
N GLY A 193 -12.61 3.39 -16.09
CA GLY A 193 -12.81 3.96 -17.42
C GLY A 193 -13.51 2.98 -18.37
N SER A 194 -13.08 1.72 -18.39
CA SER A 194 -13.65 0.68 -19.25
C SER A 194 -15.10 0.32 -18.89
N SER A 195 -15.45 0.33 -17.60
CA SER A 195 -16.80 0.00 -17.11
C SER A 195 -17.86 1.06 -17.42
N SER A 196 -17.44 2.30 -17.74
CA SER A 196 -18.35 3.42 -17.99
C SER A 196 -18.96 3.41 -19.41
N SER A 197 -18.51 2.51 -20.29
CA SER A 197 -18.93 2.45 -21.70
C SER A 197 -20.11 1.48 -21.96
N SER A 198 -20.54 0.72 -20.96
CA SER A 198 -21.55 -0.33 -21.11
C SER A 198 -22.72 -0.13 -20.15
N SER A 199 -23.74 0.58 -20.64
CA SER A 199 -25.15 0.57 -20.20
C SER A 199 -25.56 1.09 -18.80
N SER A 200 -26.48 2.06 -18.88
CA SER A 200 -27.49 2.50 -17.89
C SER A 200 -27.08 3.53 -16.82
N ASN A 201 -27.71 4.70 -16.94
CA ASN A 201 -27.80 5.75 -15.94
C ASN A 201 -28.24 5.20 -14.57
N THR A 202 -27.34 5.17 -13.59
CA THR A 202 -27.69 5.33 -12.16
C THR A 202 -26.54 6.00 -11.39
N THR A 203 -26.67 7.32 -11.19
CA THR A 203 -26.35 8.03 -9.93
C THR A 203 -25.04 7.66 -9.23
N THR A 204 -23.91 8.26 -9.62
CA THR A 204 -22.63 8.12 -8.93
C THR A 204 -22.22 9.44 -8.27
N PRO A 205 -22.12 9.52 -6.93
CA PRO A 205 -21.53 10.70 -6.28
C PRO A 205 -20.06 10.86 -6.64
N LEU A 206 -19.36 9.78 -7.00
CA LEU A 206 -17.91 9.79 -7.28
C LEU A 206 -17.62 10.08 -8.75
N SER A 207 -16.94 11.20 -9.03
CA SER A 207 -16.36 11.51 -10.34
C SER A 207 -14.83 11.53 -10.22
N LEU A 208 -14.18 10.59 -10.91
CA LEU A 208 -12.73 10.57 -11.04
C LEU A 208 -12.26 11.72 -11.96
N LYS A 209 -11.34 12.55 -11.49
CA LYS A 209 -10.79 13.71 -12.21
C LYS A 209 -9.36 13.53 -12.68
N GLY A 210 -8.62 12.61 -12.09
CA GLY A 210 -7.25 12.33 -12.51
C GLY A 210 -6.57 11.26 -11.68
N VAL A 211 -5.39 10.88 -12.15
CA VAL A 211 -4.50 9.92 -11.50
C VAL A 211 -3.13 10.55 -11.34
N ILE A 212 -2.53 10.43 -10.15
CA ILE A 212 -1.19 10.95 -9.84
C ILE A 212 -0.26 9.75 -9.60
N LEU A 213 0.66 9.53 -10.54
CA LEU A 213 1.55 8.37 -10.53
C LEU A 213 2.97 8.79 -10.13
N ILE A 214 3.38 8.49 -8.90
CA ILE A 214 4.71 8.83 -8.40
C ILE A 214 5.63 7.63 -8.65
N GLN A 215 6.53 7.74 -9.63
CA GLN A 215 7.50 6.69 -9.98
C GLN A 215 6.86 5.29 -10.09
N PRO A 216 5.87 5.10 -10.98
CA PRO A 216 5.07 3.89 -10.98
C PRO A 216 5.89 2.64 -11.29
N PHE A 217 5.66 1.58 -10.52
CA PHE A 217 6.38 0.33 -10.62
C PHE A 217 5.80 -0.53 -11.75
N PHE A 218 6.45 -0.47 -12.90
CA PHE A 218 6.18 -1.29 -14.08
C PHE A 218 7.41 -2.12 -14.44
N GLY A 219 7.19 -3.19 -15.17
CA GLY A 219 8.24 -4.07 -15.68
C GLY A 219 7.77 -4.82 -16.92
N GLY A 220 8.68 -5.58 -17.49
CA GLY A 220 8.45 -6.51 -18.59
C GLY A 220 9.61 -7.50 -18.65
N GLU A 221 9.46 -8.61 -19.36
CA GLU A 221 10.53 -9.60 -19.46
C GLU A 221 11.77 -9.00 -20.13
N GLU A 222 11.56 -8.29 -21.23
CA GLU A 222 12.62 -7.53 -21.88
C GLU A 222 13.06 -6.33 -21.03
N ARG A 223 14.37 -6.24 -20.79
CA ARG A 223 14.95 -5.10 -20.08
C ARG A 223 15.00 -3.86 -20.96
N THR A 224 14.48 -2.77 -20.41
CA THR A 224 14.60 -1.43 -20.97
C THR A 224 16.05 -0.95 -20.97
N SER A 225 16.35 0.07 -21.78
CA SER A 225 17.68 0.71 -21.78
C SER A 225 18.06 1.25 -20.40
N SER A 226 17.10 1.82 -19.65
CA SER A 226 17.34 2.30 -18.29
C SER A 226 17.73 1.16 -17.34
N GLU A 227 17.06 0.02 -17.41
CA GLU A 227 17.42 -1.14 -16.56
C GLU A 227 18.80 -1.70 -16.90
N LYS A 228 19.17 -1.72 -18.18
CA LYS A 228 20.48 -2.26 -18.63
C LYS A 228 21.65 -1.35 -18.28
N HIS A 229 21.47 -0.04 -18.36
CA HIS A 229 22.59 0.91 -18.40
C HIS A 229 22.66 1.85 -17.19
N PHE A 230 21.60 1.95 -16.38
CA PHE A 230 21.64 2.78 -15.20
C PHE A 230 22.47 2.10 -14.10
N LEU A 231 23.60 2.72 -13.75
CA LEU A 231 24.46 2.25 -12.66
C LEU A 231 23.70 2.38 -11.33
N GLN A 232 23.43 1.24 -10.71
CA GLN A 232 22.74 1.24 -9.43
C GLN A 232 23.73 1.57 -8.30
N PRO A 233 23.41 2.56 -7.44
CA PRO A 233 24.21 2.83 -6.27
C PRO A 233 24.37 1.57 -5.40
N PRO A 234 25.50 1.38 -4.68
CA PRO A 234 25.71 0.21 -3.83
C PRO A 234 24.60 -0.04 -2.80
N ASN A 235 23.87 1.01 -2.42
CA ASN A 235 22.78 0.97 -1.46
C ASN A 235 21.40 1.23 -2.11
N SER A 236 21.27 0.93 -3.40
CA SER A 236 19.98 1.05 -4.09
C SER A 236 18.95 0.15 -3.42
N ALA A 237 17.84 0.73 -2.96
CA ALA A 237 16.73 -0.02 -2.38
C ALA A 237 16.00 -0.91 -3.41
N LEU A 238 16.17 -0.63 -4.71
CA LEU A 238 15.53 -1.36 -5.80
C LEU A 238 16.59 -1.77 -6.83
N THR A 239 17.25 -2.90 -6.58
CA THR A 239 18.11 -3.51 -7.60
C THR A 239 17.30 -4.25 -8.67
N LEU A 240 17.91 -4.60 -9.81
CA LEU A 240 17.22 -5.47 -10.79
C LEU A 240 16.79 -6.80 -10.17
N SER A 241 17.67 -7.44 -9.40
CA SER A 241 17.35 -8.69 -8.72
C SER A 241 16.23 -8.52 -7.70
N VAL A 242 16.22 -7.43 -6.94
CA VAL A 242 15.14 -7.10 -5.99
C VAL A 242 13.83 -6.83 -6.73
N SER A 243 13.86 -6.08 -7.84
CA SER A 243 12.70 -5.83 -8.69
C SER A 243 12.11 -7.14 -9.21
N ASP A 244 12.96 -8.05 -9.71
CA ASP A 244 12.51 -9.36 -10.20
C ASP A 244 11.89 -10.19 -9.09
N THR A 245 12.46 -10.17 -7.88
CA THR A 245 11.89 -10.85 -6.73
C THR A 245 10.51 -10.28 -6.37
N TYR A 246 10.34 -8.96 -6.35
CA TYR A 246 9.02 -8.35 -6.14
C TYR A 246 8.01 -8.84 -7.16
N TRP A 247 8.36 -8.86 -8.45
CA TRP A 247 7.45 -9.36 -9.49
C TRP A 247 7.13 -10.85 -9.34
N ARG A 248 8.12 -11.70 -9.04
CA ARG A 248 7.88 -13.14 -8.78
C ARG A 248 6.97 -13.38 -7.57
N LEU A 249 7.06 -12.53 -6.55
CA LEU A 249 6.20 -12.62 -5.37
C LEU A 249 4.79 -12.06 -5.63
N ALA A 250 4.68 -10.99 -6.41
CA ALA A 250 3.43 -10.27 -6.64
C ALA A 250 2.53 -10.91 -7.70
N LEU A 251 3.10 -11.42 -8.79
CA LEU A 251 2.31 -11.95 -9.92
C LEU A 251 1.66 -13.30 -9.60
N PRO A 252 0.61 -13.71 -10.34
CA PRO A 252 0.08 -15.06 -10.26
C PRO A 252 1.16 -16.13 -10.44
N LEU A 253 0.98 -17.29 -9.82
CA LEU A 253 1.93 -18.41 -9.97
C LEU A 253 2.01 -18.83 -11.45
N GLY A 254 3.24 -18.93 -11.97
CA GLY A 254 3.51 -19.26 -13.37
C GLY A 254 3.42 -18.09 -14.35
N ALA A 255 3.03 -16.89 -13.89
CA ALA A 255 3.04 -15.70 -14.72
C ALA A 255 4.46 -15.13 -14.91
N THR A 256 4.67 -14.46 -16.04
CA THR A 256 5.88 -13.69 -16.35
C THR A 256 5.63 -12.20 -16.13
N ARG A 257 6.67 -11.37 -16.19
CA ARG A 257 6.57 -9.91 -16.04
C ARG A 257 5.84 -9.21 -17.19
N ASP A 258 5.49 -9.94 -18.24
CA ASP A 258 4.61 -9.47 -19.33
C ASP A 258 3.12 -9.77 -19.07
N HIS A 259 2.77 -10.26 -17.87
CA HIS A 259 1.38 -10.47 -17.49
C HIS A 259 0.59 -9.16 -17.58
N PRO A 260 -0.61 -9.17 -18.20
CA PRO A 260 -1.43 -7.97 -18.39
C PRO A 260 -1.96 -7.37 -17.09
#